data_AF-A0A849G741-F1
#
_entry.id   AF-A0A849G741-F1
#
_cell.length_a   1.000
_cell.length_b   1.000
_cell.length_c   1.000
_cell.angle_alpha   90.00
_cell.angle_beta   90.00
_cell.angle_gamma   90.00
#
_symmetry.space_group_name_H-M   'P 1'
#
loop_
_entity.id
_entity.type
_entity.pdbx_description
1 polymer ?
#
loop_
_entity_poly.entity_id
_entity_poly.type
_entity_poly.pdbx_seq_one_letter_code
_entity_poly.pdbx_strand_id
1 'polypeptide(L)'
;MDLVTGTLDRSADDIPRHIRLLHIGRNASAYDILRGATNTLRRARIDLVHVSGDEGLRHRSAIVAFLACVGYQSIPSADREGAPTESTEANEEPIFAVHERLLPDMSGTWPESAEDRLSRYCISPDDVVDLGAADQLEAVPADIGNRPAVRIAADATSALLLDERLEEKGLYRVHTAPPNEDGTSHITFVKRPPITCGSIGSLGRFGNHLFQYLFLQCYADDYGMNALNLPWAGDAIFNVAPGVDALPVLPHRFKEQSNVFEKSKLIHATGLHPATDFEGFFQYDTQYYRPHRAMIREQLAFKGAYRDRADQVQALFDAQDGPVAALHLRRGDYGYNIFFIAPEAWYLTWLETIADSKPTIYIASDDLELVLPAFEGWPVISERDLPPTDLPHGYFTDFVALSLADHVAISNSSFSFAASLLNTGARTFMRPSLPKRALIPYDPWNAPVLLRDMMAEDGPEGTFRTIEVKPKSLRKRLKKFFGRQK
;
A
#
# COMPACT_ATOMS: atom_id res chain seq x y z
N MET A 1 -8.76 -5.44 25.48
CA MET A 1 -7.52 -6.24 25.63
C MET A 1 -7.81 -7.55 24.94
N ASP A 2 -7.42 -7.67 23.67
CA ASP A 2 -7.84 -8.81 22.85
C ASP A 2 -6.88 -9.98 23.11
N LEU A 3 -7.34 -10.92 23.92
CA LEU A 3 -6.68 -12.21 24.13
C LEU A 3 -6.87 -13.04 22.85
N VAL A 4 -5.85 -13.03 21.99
CA VAL A 4 -5.84 -13.88 20.78
C VAL A 4 -5.30 -15.25 21.16
N THR A 5 -6.20 -16.22 21.37
CA THR A 5 -5.84 -17.64 21.49
C THR A 5 -5.99 -18.32 20.12
N GLY A 6 -4.92 -18.36 19.33
CA GLY A 6 -4.90 -18.99 18.01
C GLY A 6 -3.55 -18.85 17.30
N THR A 7 -3.29 -19.69 16.29
CA THR A 7 -2.10 -19.58 15.42
C THR A 7 -2.14 -18.26 14.64
N LEU A 8 -1.22 -17.35 14.95
CA LEU A 8 -1.14 -15.98 14.41
C LEU A 8 -0.95 -15.91 12.88
N ASP A 9 -0.38 -16.95 12.24
CA ASP A 9 -0.18 -16.98 10.78
C ASP A 9 -1.32 -17.70 10.00
N ARG A 10 -2.57 -17.78 10.50
CA ARG A 10 -3.72 -18.23 9.66
C ARG A 10 -4.08 -17.17 8.60
N SER A 11 -4.85 -17.59 7.58
CA SER A 11 -5.09 -16.89 6.30
C SER A 11 -4.97 -15.37 6.37
N ALA A 12 -4.22 -14.80 5.42
CA ALA A 12 -3.76 -13.41 5.34
C ALA A 12 -4.80 -12.29 5.60
N ASP A 13 -6.08 -12.63 5.68
CA ASP A 13 -7.21 -11.71 5.83
C ASP A 13 -7.56 -11.39 7.30
N ASP A 14 -7.03 -12.12 8.31
CA ASP A 14 -7.47 -12.00 9.73
C ASP A 14 -6.37 -11.66 10.76
N ILE A 15 -5.16 -11.29 10.33
CA ILE A 15 -4.05 -11.00 11.27
C ILE A 15 -4.12 -9.52 11.74
N PRO A 16 -4.05 -9.23 13.06
CA PRO A 16 -3.93 -7.86 13.56
C PRO A 16 -2.76 -7.10 12.89
N ARG A 17 -3.01 -5.87 12.43
CA ARG A 17 -2.08 -5.09 11.58
C ARG A 17 -0.72 -4.81 12.24
N HIS A 18 -0.70 -4.63 13.56
CA HIS A 18 0.52 -4.51 14.39
C HIS A 18 0.19 -4.76 15.86
N ILE A 19 1.03 -5.52 16.57
CA ILE A 19 0.83 -5.93 17.96
C ILE A 19 1.92 -5.29 18.83
N ARG A 20 1.54 -4.49 19.81
CA ARG A 20 2.51 -3.84 20.71
C ARG A 20 3.14 -4.81 21.69
N LEU A 21 2.33 -5.72 22.23
CA LEU A 21 2.77 -6.71 23.18
C LEU A 21 2.07 -8.01 22.90
N LEU A 22 2.84 -9.03 22.55
CA LEU A 22 2.37 -10.40 22.54
C LEU A 22 2.65 -11.02 23.90
N HIS A 23 1.60 -11.24 24.70
CA HIS A 23 1.70 -11.96 25.96
C HIS A 23 1.30 -13.43 25.78
N ILE A 24 2.17 -14.35 26.19
CA ILE A 24 1.95 -15.80 26.15
C ILE A 24 1.98 -16.32 27.59
N GLY A 25 0.83 -16.80 28.08
CA GLY A 25 0.64 -17.22 29.48
C GLY A 25 0.73 -18.73 29.74
N ARG A 26 0.36 -19.11 30.97
CA ARG A 26 0.64 -20.41 31.65
C ARG A 26 0.21 -21.71 30.96
N ASN A 27 -0.75 -21.69 30.03
CA ASN A 27 -1.36 -22.91 29.48
C ASN A 27 -1.12 -23.08 27.97
N ALA A 28 -0.09 -22.44 27.42
CA ALA A 28 0.19 -22.46 26.00
C ALA A 28 1.65 -22.82 25.71
N SER A 29 1.88 -23.67 24.69
CA SER A 29 3.21 -23.92 24.16
C SER A 29 3.73 -22.66 23.47
N ALA A 30 4.46 -21.83 24.21
CA ALA A 30 4.96 -20.55 23.70
C ALA A 30 5.87 -20.73 22.48
N TYR A 31 6.64 -21.81 22.45
CA TYR A 31 7.47 -22.15 21.30
C TYR A 31 6.64 -22.39 20.02
N ASP A 32 5.53 -23.13 20.12
CA ASP A 32 4.68 -23.42 18.95
C ASP A 32 3.92 -22.18 18.48
N ILE A 33 3.46 -21.32 19.41
CA ILE A 33 2.83 -20.04 19.07
C ILE A 33 3.81 -19.13 18.33
N LEU A 34 5.02 -18.97 18.87
CA LEU A 34 6.06 -18.12 18.28
C LEU A 34 6.51 -18.65 16.92
N ARG A 35 6.67 -19.97 16.78
CA ARG A 35 6.97 -20.62 15.50
C ARG A 35 5.82 -20.42 14.50
N GLY A 36 4.57 -20.50 14.94
CA GLY A 36 3.38 -20.21 14.14
C GLY A 36 3.12 -18.73 13.88
N ALA A 37 3.99 -17.83 14.36
CA ALA A 37 3.97 -16.38 14.15
C ALA A 37 5.25 -15.88 13.47
N THR A 38 6.04 -16.77 12.85
CA THR A 38 7.39 -16.47 12.37
C THR A 38 7.39 -15.30 11.39
N ASN A 39 6.43 -15.25 10.47
CA ASN A 39 6.36 -14.18 9.48
C ASN A 39 5.97 -12.84 10.11
N THR A 40 5.04 -12.89 11.06
CA THR A 40 4.61 -11.72 11.85
C THR A 40 5.78 -11.14 12.67
N LEU A 41 6.56 -11.99 13.34
CA LEU A 41 7.75 -11.60 14.11
C LEU A 41 8.86 -11.05 13.20
N ARG A 42 9.18 -11.73 12.08
CA ARG A 42 10.22 -11.28 11.13
C ARG A 42 9.89 -9.97 10.43
N ARG A 43 8.60 -9.67 10.23
CA ARG A 43 8.13 -8.38 9.70
C ARG A 43 8.09 -7.29 10.77
N ALA A 44 8.60 -7.58 11.96
CA ALA A 44 8.61 -6.69 13.11
C ALA A 44 7.21 -6.19 13.50
N ARG A 45 6.15 -6.98 13.22
CA ARG A 45 4.76 -6.63 13.55
C ARG A 45 4.41 -6.84 15.03
N ILE A 46 5.35 -7.33 15.83
CA ILE A 46 5.23 -7.41 17.29
C ILE A 46 6.33 -6.54 17.91
N ASP A 47 6.02 -5.53 18.71
CA ASP A 47 7.08 -4.71 19.36
C ASP A 47 7.76 -5.50 20.50
N LEU A 48 6.95 -6.11 21.37
CA LEU A 48 7.38 -6.79 22.60
C LEU A 48 6.78 -8.19 22.68
N VAL A 49 7.56 -9.15 23.16
CA VAL A 49 7.12 -10.50 23.49
C VAL A 49 7.33 -10.72 24.97
N HIS A 50 6.26 -11.10 25.67
CA HIS A 50 6.31 -11.50 27.07
C HIS A 50 5.81 -12.94 27.19
N VAL A 51 6.68 -13.86 27.60
CA VAL A 51 6.33 -15.25 27.88
C VAL A 51 6.41 -15.50 29.38
N SER A 52 5.33 -15.99 29.97
CA SER A 52 5.29 -16.32 31.39
C SER A 52 4.54 -17.62 31.68
N GLY A 53 4.91 -18.25 32.80
CA GLY A 53 4.26 -19.48 33.28
C GLY A 53 4.93 -20.78 32.85
N ASP A 54 4.66 -21.83 33.63
CA ASP A 54 5.44 -23.09 33.64
C ASP A 54 5.44 -23.81 32.29
N GLU A 55 4.29 -23.93 31.61
CA GLU A 55 4.24 -24.57 30.29
C GLU A 55 4.84 -23.68 29.19
N GLY A 56 4.69 -22.36 29.30
CA GLY A 56 5.28 -21.38 28.37
C GLY A 56 6.81 -21.36 28.43
N LEU A 57 7.40 -21.72 29.57
CA LEU A 57 8.85 -21.70 29.80
C LEU A 57 9.54 -23.07 29.65
N ARG A 58 8.79 -24.17 29.38
CA ARG A 58 9.35 -25.54 29.18
C ARG A 58 10.49 -25.61 28.16
N HIS A 59 10.54 -24.67 27.23
CA HIS A 59 11.58 -24.56 26.20
C HIS A 59 12.28 -23.19 26.20
N ARG A 60 12.51 -22.58 27.37
CA ARG A 60 13.10 -21.23 27.51
C ARG A 60 14.28 -20.98 26.57
N SER A 61 15.31 -21.83 26.59
CA SER A 61 16.49 -21.65 25.74
C SER A 61 16.17 -21.68 24.25
N ALA A 62 15.24 -22.53 23.82
CA ALA A 62 14.80 -22.60 22.43
C ALA A 62 13.93 -21.39 22.03
N ILE A 63 13.12 -20.86 22.96
CA ILE A 63 12.32 -19.65 22.77
C ILE A 63 13.23 -18.42 22.61
N VAL A 64 14.21 -18.24 23.51
CA VAL A 64 15.18 -17.15 23.43
C VAL A 64 15.99 -17.23 22.15
N ALA A 65 16.50 -18.41 21.80
CA ALA A 65 17.25 -18.62 20.55
C ALA A 65 16.38 -18.33 19.32
N PHE A 66 15.12 -18.77 19.31
CA PHE A 66 14.18 -18.49 18.23
C PHE A 66 13.92 -16.99 18.09
N LEU A 67 13.60 -16.30 19.19
CA LEU A 67 13.36 -14.85 19.22
C LEU A 67 14.57 -14.07 18.71
N ALA A 68 15.78 -14.44 19.11
CA ALA A 68 17.02 -13.88 18.57
C ALA A 68 17.16 -14.08 17.05
N CYS A 69 16.83 -15.26 16.53
CA CYS A 69 16.86 -15.54 15.10
C CYS A 69 15.84 -14.73 14.27
N VAL A 70 14.82 -14.14 14.90
CA VAL A 70 13.81 -13.29 14.24
C VAL A 70 13.90 -11.83 14.66
N GLY A 71 15.07 -11.40 15.16
CA GLY A 71 15.37 -9.99 15.43
C GLY A 71 14.87 -9.47 16.77
N TYR A 72 14.68 -10.32 17.78
CA TYR A 72 14.32 -9.89 19.13
C TYR A 72 15.46 -10.16 20.11
N GLN A 73 15.73 -9.20 20.99
CA GLN A 73 16.67 -9.37 22.08
C GLN A 73 15.92 -9.55 23.39
N SER A 74 16.25 -10.61 24.11
CA SER A 74 15.74 -10.83 25.47
C SER A 74 16.30 -9.76 26.41
N ILE A 75 15.42 -9.12 27.17
CA ILE A 75 15.78 -8.19 28.23
C ILE A 75 15.84 -9.01 29.53
N PRO A 76 16.96 -9.01 30.26
CA PRO A 76 17.00 -9.61 31.58
C PRO A 76 15.99 -8.88 32.48
N SER A 77 15.19 -9.63 33.25
CA SER A 77 14.32 -9.03 34.26
C SER A 77 15.21 -8.20 35.19
N ALA A 78 15.07 -6.87 35.16
CA ALA A 78 15.91 -5.99 35.97
C ALA A 78 15.83 -6.44 37.43
N ASP A 79 16.99 -6.58 38.06
CA ASP A 79 17.11 -6.86 39.48
C ASP A 79 16.17 -5.93 40.25
N ARG A 80 15.14 -6.50 40.90
CA ARG A 80 14.47 -5.81 41.99
C ARG A 80 15.57 -5.54 43.02
N GLU A 81 16.06 -4.30 43.10
CA GLU A 81 16.98 -3.88 44.14
C GLU A 81 16.41 -4.31 45.50
N GLY A 82 17.03 -5.32 46.13
CA GLY A 82 16.63 -5.79 47.44
C GLY A 82 16.83 -7.29 47.69
N ALA A 83 18.09 -7.66 47.91
CA ALA A 83 18.59 -8.93 48.47
C ALA A 83 18.74 -10.13 47.50
N PRO A 84 19.94 -10.74 47.43
CA PRO A 84 20.12 -12.01 46.77
C PRO A 84 19.40 -13.09 47.58
N THR A 85 18.30 -13.62 47.04
CA THR A 85 17.77 -14.89 47.53
C THR A 85 18.46 -15.99 46.74
N GLU A 86 19.31 -16.76 47.42
CA GLU A 86 19.80 -18.05 46.92
C GLU A 86 18.59 -18.99 46.77
N SER A 87 17.87 -18.89 45.66
CA SER A 87 16.91 -19.90 45.24
C SER A 87 17.40 -20.50 43.92
N THR A 88 17.69 -21.80 43.96
CA THR A 88 18.28 -22.59 42.87
C THR A 88 17.26 -23.02 41.81
N GLU A 89 16.14 -22.31 41.65
CA GLU A 89 15.14 -22.60 40.63
C GLU A 89 15.14 -21.52 39.54
N ALA A 90 16.24 -21.44 38.79
CA ALA A 90 16.47 -20.50 37.68
C ALA A 90 15.55 -20.72 36.45
N ASN A 91 14.48 -21.51 36.56
CA ASN A 91 13.62 -21.91 35.44
C ASN A 91 12.27 -21.16 35.35
N GLU A 92 11.94 -20.29 36.31
CA GLU A 92 10.60 -19.67 36.38
C GLU A 92 10.54 -18.20 35.95
N GLU A 93 11.68 -17.57 35.64
CA GLU A 93 11.64 -16.16 35.25
C GLU A 93 10.89 -15.97 33.93
N PRO A 94 10.01 -14.97 33.78
CA PRO A 94 9.40 -14.65 32.50
C PRO A 94 10.46 -14.27 31.46
N ILE A 95 10.18 -14.53 30.18
CA ILE A 95 10.98 -14.00 29.06
C ILE A 95 10.33 -12.69 28.65
N PHE A 96 11.07 -11.59 28.74
CA PHE A 96 10.75 -10.36 28.03
C PHE A 96 11.72 -10.22 26.87
N ALA A 97 11.21 -10.01 25.66
CA ALA A 97 12.03 -9.74 24.50
C ALA A 97 11.47 -8.57 23.71
N VAL A 98 12.36 -7.74 23.20
CA VAL A 98 12.02 -6.56 22.39
C VAL A 98 12.61 -6.71 21.00
N HIS A 99 11.87 -6.30 19.98
CA HIS A 99 12.41 -6.29 18.62
C HIS A 99 13.62 -5.33 18.53
N GLU A 100 14.68 -5.73 17.83
CA GLU A 100 15.97 -5.05 17.82
C GLU A 100 15.89 -3.61 17.31
N ARG A 101 14.92 -3.33 16.43
CA ARG A 101 14.59 -1.98 15.96
C ARG A 101 14.25 -0.98 17.07
N LEU A 102 13.90 -1.46 18.26
CA LEU A 102 13.58 -0.64 19.43
C LEU A 102 14.72 -0.62 20.46
N LEU A 103 15.74 -1.47 20.34
CA LEU A 103 16.85 -1.51 21.30
C LEU A 103 17.67 -0.21 21.35
N PRO A 104 17.98 0.45 20.22
CA PRO A 104 18.66 1.73 20.26
C PRO A 104 17.87 2.77 21.08
N ASP A 105 16.54 2.64 21.12
CA ASP A 105 15.65 3.56 21.86
C ASP A 105 15.59 3.23 23.35
N MET A 106 15.93 2.01 23.76
CA MET A 106 15.91 1.54 25.15
C MET A 106 17.25 1.66 25.88
N SER A 107 18.39 1.74 25.17
CA SER A 107 19.73 1.66 25.79
C SER A 107 20.32 2.99 26.29
N GLY A 108 19.55 4.08 26.29
CA GLY A 108 19.78 5.20 27.21
C GLY A 108 21.14 5.92 27.21
N THR A 109 21.91 5.91 26.13
CA THR A 109 23.00 6.89 25.91
C THR A 109 23.14 7.21 24.44
N TRP A 110 22.65 8.39 24.05
CA TRP A 110 22.91 8.99 22.76
C TRP A 110 23.71 10.28 22.98
N PRO A 111 24.74 10.58 22.16
CA PRO A 111 25.54 11.80 22.29
C PRO A 111 24.81 13.08 21.82
N GLU A 112 23.54 12.99 21.44
CA GLU A 112 22.76 14.07 20.84
C GLU A 112 21.57 14.45 21.73
N SER A 113 21.13 15.71 21.65
CA SER A 113 20.05 16.24 22.48
C SER A 113 18.68 15.63 22.11
N ALA A 114 17.70 15.70 23.02
CA ALA A 114 16.32 15.31 22.72
C ALA A 114 15.72 16.12 21.55
N GLU A 115 16.16 17.36 21.35
CA GLU A 115 15.76 18.23 20.24
C GLU A 115 16.35 17.76 18.90
N ASP A 116 17.61 17.32 18.89
CA ASP A 116 18.24 16.70 17.71
C ASP A 116 17.54 15.37 17.32
N ARG A 117 16.97 14.65 18.30
CA ARG A 117 16.17 13.43 18.07
C ARG A 117 14.80 13.74 17.47
N LEU A 118 14.07 14.71 18.01
CA LEU A 118 12.75 15.11 17.52
C LEU A 118 12.82 15.68 16.08
N SER A 119 13.87 16.44 15.77
CA SER A 119 14.06 17.02 14.43
C SER A 119 14.24 15.96 13.32
N ARG A 120 14.84 14.80 13.61
CA ARG A 120 14.97 13.68 12.65
C ARG A 120 13.64 13.09 12.20
N TYR A 121 12.60 13.25 13.02
CA TYR A 121 11.25 12.76 12.73
C TYR A 121 10.28 13.90 12.39
N CYS A 122 10.80 15.09 12.07
CA CYS A 122 10.03 16.31 11.79
C CYS A 122 9.12 16.74 12.96
N ILE A 123 9.59 16.62 14.19
CA ILE A 123 8.85 17.07 15.38
C ILE A 123 9.56 18.27 16.01
N SER A 124 8.83 19.38 16.20
CA SER A 124 9.26 20.52 17.01
C SER A 124 8.84 20.33 18.48
N PRO A 125 9.57 20.86 19.48
CA PRO A 125 9.05 21.02 20.84
C PRO A 125 7.68 21.72 20.92
N ASP A 126 7.36 22.56 19.93
CA ASP A 126 6.06 23.24 19.79
C ASP A 126 4.92 22.33 19.30
N ASP A 127 5.22 21.10 18.87
CA ASP A 127 4.21 20.10 18.45
C ASP A 127 3.58 19.35 19.64
N VAL A 128 4.01 19.64 20.87
CA VAL A 128 3.42 19.10 22.11
C VAL A 128 2.19 19.94 22.46
N VAL A 129 1.01 19.36 22.27
CA VAL A 129 -0.26 20.05 22.54
C VAL A 129 -0.57 20.00 24.03
N ASP A 130 -0.55 21.17 24.67
CA ASP A 130 -1.14 21.39 25.98
C ASP A 130 -2.68 21.46 25.85
N LEU A 131 -3.38 20.48 26.41
CA LEU A 131 -4.84 20.43 26.40
C LEU A 131 -5.35 20.78 27.80
N GLY A 132 -5.43 22.08 28.07
CA GLY A 132 -6.14 22.61 29.23
C GLY A 132 -7.66 22.57 29.05
N ALA A 133 -8.34 22.33 30.19
CA ALA A 133 -9.77 22.49 30.52
C ALA A 133 -10.61 21.18 30.64
N ALA A 134 -10.24 20.33 31.60
CA ALA A 134 -11.16 19.52 32.40
C ALA A 134 -10.44 19.20 33.74
N ASP A 135 -10.28 20.23 34.58
CA ASP A 135 -9.79 20.31 35.97
C ASP A 135 -8.67 19.43 36.55
N GLN A 136 -8.21 18.33 35.93
CA GLN A 136 -7.03 17.55 36.36
C GLN A 136 -6.36 16.81 35.19
N LEU A 137 -6.01 17.52 34.12
CA LEU A 137 -5.20 16.97 33.02
C LEU A 137 -3.73 17.34 33.20
N GLU A 138 -2.95 16.46 33.83
CA GLU A 138 -1.48 16.54 33.77
C GLU A 138 -0.98 15.85 32.50
N ALA A 139 -0.61 16.65 31.50
CA ALA A 139 0.13 16.16 30.34
C ALA A 139 1.62 16.01 30.71
N VAL A 140 2.08 14.77 30.89
CA VAL A 140 3.50 14.49 31.08
C VAL A 140 4.09 14.04 29.73
N PRO A 141 5.12 14.74 29.21
CA PRO A 141 5.88 14.25 28.07
C PRO A 141 6.39 12.84 28.36
N ALA A 142 6.00 11.85 27.56
CA ALA A 142 6.46 10.47 27.70
C ALA A 142 7.25 10.06 26.46
N ASP A 143 8.50 9.68 26.63
CA ASP A 143 9.34 9.15 25.56
C ASP A 143 9.03 7.65 25.40
N ILE A 144 8.09 7.30 24.52
CA ILE A 144 7.75 5.90 24.21
C ILE A 144 8.35 5.59 22.84
N GLY A 145 9.65 5.27 22.83
CA GLY A 145 10.37 4.81 21.63
C GLY A 145 10.30 5.77 20.45
N ASN A 146 10.96 6.93 20.55
CA ASN A 146 11.12 7.92 19.47
C ASN A 146 9.83 8.54 18.92
N ARG A 147 8.72 8.47 19.66
CA ARG A 147 7.45 9.11 19.26
C ARG A 147 7.04 10.13 20.31
N PRO A 148 6.63 11.35 19.93
CA PRO A 148 6.05 12.30 20.85
C PRO A 148 4.77 11.68 21.36
N ALA A 149 4.72 11.42 22.67
CA ALA A 149 3.54 10.88 23.30
C ALA A 149 2.91 11.93 24.22
N VAL A 150 1.60 12.08 24.12
CA VAL A 150 0.80 12.84 25.09
C VAL A 150 0.08 11.83 25.95
N ARG A 151 0.31 11.87 27.26
CA ARG A 151 -0.47 11.11 28.24
C ARG A 151 -1.57 11.98 28.81
N ILE A 152 -2.79 11.46 28.82
CA ILE A 152 -4.00 12.17 29.24
C ILE A 152 -4.79 11.25 30.17
N ALA A 153 -5.09 11.68 31.39
CA ALA A 153 -6.01 10.96 32.27
C ALA A 153 -7.45 11.30 31.89
N ALA A 154 -8.29 10.32 31.57
CA ALA A 154 -9.68 10.57 31.20
C ALA A 154 -10.59 9.42 31.59
N ASP A 155 -11.85 9.73 31.93
CA ASP A 155 -12.92 8.73 32.00
C ASP A 155 -13.28 8.21 30.59
N ALA A 156 -14.07 7.13 30.53
CA ALA A 156 -14.41 6.46 29.26
C ALA A 156 -15.17 7.35 28.26
N THR A 157 -15.96 8.31 28.72
CA THR A 157 -16.73 9.23 27.86
C THR A 157 -15.82 10.32 27.31
N SER A 158 -15.02 10.94 28.20
CA SER A 158 -14.02 11.95 27.85
C SER A 158 -12.95 11.40 26.91
N ALA A 159 -12.59 10.13 27.06
CA ALA A 159 -11.68 9.41 26.17
C ALA A 159 -12.17 9.43 24.71
N LEU A 160 -13.44 9.10 24.46
CA LEU A 160 -13.99 9.06 23.10
C LEU A 160 -13.95 10.44 22.41
N LEU A 161 -14.26 11.49 23.17
CA LEU A 161 -14.17 12.88 22.69
C LEU A 161 -12.72 13.31 22.42
N LEU A 162 -11.77 12.82 23.20
CA LEU A 162 -10.34 13.08 23.00
C LEU A 162 -9.81 12.40 21.74
N ASP A 163 -10.28 11.20 21.39
CA ASP A 163 -9.87 10.53 20.15
C ASP A 163 -10.19 11.37 18.93
N GLU A 164 -11.44 11.82 18.80
CA GLU A 164 -11.89 12.63 17.67
C GLU A 164 -11.08 13.93 17.56
N ARG A 165 -10.91 14.67 18.68
CA ARG A 165 -10.18 15.94 18.71
C ARG A 165 -8.67 15.80 18.49
N LEU A 166 -8.07 14.68 18.91
CA LEU A 166 -6.63 14.46 18.77
C LEU A 166 -6.26 13.85 17.44
N GLU A 167 -7.16 13.06 16.86
CA GLU A 167 -7.01 12.53 15.50
C GLU A 167 -6.97 13.67 14.48
N GLU A 168 -7.80 14.72 14.66
CA GLU A 168 -7.71 15.98 13.89
C GLU A 168 -6.32 16.64 13.98
N LYS A 169 -5.57 16.40 15.06
CA LYS A 169 -4.20 16.90 15.28
C LYS A 169 -3.12 15.89 14.89
N GLY A 170 -3.49 14.76 14.27
CA GLY A 170 -2.58 13.69 13.87
C GLY A 170 -2.02 12.86 15.03
N LEU A 171 -2.64 12.96 16.22
CA LEU A 171 -2.33 12.22 17.43
C LEU A 171 -3.33 11.07 17.55
N TYR A 172 -2.84 9.83 17.68
CA TYR A 172 -3.71 8.66 17.80
C TYR A 172 -3.44 7.91 19.09
N ARG A 173 -4.50 7.36 19.67
CA ARG A 173 -4.42 6.57 20.89
C ARG A 173 -3.60 5.32 20.64
N VAL A 174 -2.62 5.13 21.51
CA VAL A 174 -1.68 4.02 21.46
C VAL A 174 -1.80 3.06 22.64
N HIS A 175 -2.36 3.53 23.74
CA HIS A 175 -2.53 2.77 24.95
C HIS A 175 -3.61 3.40 25.83
N THR A 176 -4.41 2.57 26.49
CA THR A 176 -5.27 2.94 27.61
C THR A 176 -4.89 2.05 28.78
N ALA A 177 -4.37 2.65 29.85
CA ALA A 177 -4.12 1.95 31.10
C ALA A 177 -5.45 1.50 31.71
N PRO A 178 -5.46 0.47 32.57
CA PRO A 178 -6.64 0.13 33.36
C PRO A 178 -7.14 1.35 34.16
N PRO A 179 -8.46 1.46 34.41
CA PRO A 179 -8.99 2.55 35.21
C PRO A 179 -8.46 2.50 36.64
N ASN A 180 -8.14 3.67 37.18
CA ASN A 180 -7.78 3.91 38.57
C ASN A 180 -9.02 3.78 39.47
N GLU A 181 -8.84 3.88 40.79
CA GLU A 181 -9.92 3.80 41.78
C GLU A 181 -11.00 4.88 41.60
N ASP A 182 -10.65 6.00 40.96
CA ASP A 182 -11.56 7.11 40.62
C ASP A 182 -12.30 6.93 39.28
N GLY A 183 -12.06 5.82 38.57
CA GLY A 183 -12.65 5.51 37.27
C GLY A 183 -11.96 6.15 36.06
N THR A 184 -10.88 6.92 36.26
CA THR A 184 -10.09 7.51 35.16
C THR A 184 -9.03 6.54 34.64
N SER A 185 -8.69 6.59 33.35
CA SER A 185 -7.61 5.81 32.75
C SER A 185 -6.55 6.73 32.18
N HIS A 186 -5.26 6.37 32.33
CA HIS A 186 -4.20 7.06 31.59
C HIS A 186 -4.17 6.59 30.14
N ILE A 187 -4.43 7.51 29.23
CA ILE A 187 -4.47 7.29 27.80
C ILE A 187 -3.22 7.92 27.19
N THR A 188 -2.46 7.13 26.44
CA THR A 188 -1.32 7.63 25.69
C THR A 188 -1.73 7.83 24.23
N PHE A 189 -1.40 8.98 23.66
CA PHE A 189 -1.51 9.30 22.24
C PHE A 189 -0.11 9.50 21.65
N VAL A 190 0.13 9.18 20.38
CA VAL A 190 1.38 9.57 19.69
C VAL A 190 1.13 10.20 18.34
N LYS A 191 2.05 11.08 17.88
CA LYS A 191 1.98 11.68 16.54
C LYS A 191 2.44 10.65 15.50
N ARG A 192 1.67 10.45 14.42
CA ARG A 192 2.13 9.60 13.31
C ARG A 192 3.26 10.33 12.57
N PRO A 193 4.42 9.71 12.33
CA PRO A 193 5.45 10.35 11.53
C PRO A 193 4.90 10.58 10.11
N PRO A 194 5.08 11.78 9.55
CA PRO A 194 4.63 12.06 8.20
C PRO A 194 5.50 11.30 7.19
N ILE A 195 4.87 10.83 6.13
CA ILE A 195 5.54 10.38 4.90
C ILE A 195 4.89 11.08 3.72
N THR A 196 5.66 11.34 2.68
CA THR A 196 5.14 12.04 1.50
C THR A 196 5.46 11.30 0.21
N CYS A 197 4.72 11.64 -0.84
CA CYS A 197 5.14 11.37 -2.22
C CYS A 197 4.86 12.61 -3.07
N GLY A 198 5.81 13.54 -3.10
CA GLY A 198 5.66 14.81 -3.85
C GLY A 198 5.50 14.64 -5.37
N SER A 199 5.78 13.44 -5.89
CA SER A 199 5.64 13.13 -7.30
C SER A 199 4.23 12.71 -7.74
N ILE A 200 3.29 12.47 -6.81
CA ILE A 200 1.89 12.18 -7.15
C ILE A 200 1.33 13.36 -7.95
N GLY A 201 0.70 13.06 -9.09
CA GLY A 201 0.13 14.08 -9.98
C GLY A 201 1.09 14.65 -11.03
N SER A 202 2.41 14.45 -10.89
CA SER A 202 3.41 15.01 -11.80
C SER A 202 4.31 13.97 -12.47
N LEU A 203 4.55 12.83 -11.83
CA LEU A 203 5.39 11.76 -12.38
C LEU A 203 4.53 10.74 -13.15
N GLY A 204 4.28 11.06 -14.42
CA GLY A 204 3.59 10.19 -15.36
C GLY A 204 2.19 10.67 -15.72
N ARG A 205 1.26 9.72 -15.88
CA ARG A 205 -0.17 9.97 -16.16
C ARG A 205 -1.04 9.29 -15.10
N PHE A 206 -2.35 9.45 -15.20
CA PHE A 206 -3.34 9.00 -14.20
C PHE A 206 -3.09 7.61 -13.60
N GLY A 207 -2.88 6.57 -14.42
CA GLY A 207 -2.58 5.23 -13.91
C GLY A 207 -1.34 5.16 -13.02
N ASN A 208 -0.30 5.95 -13.32
CA ASN A 208 0.91 6.04 -12.50
C ASN A 208 0.63 6.78 -11.18
N HIS A 209 -0.16 7.85 -11.23
CA HIS A 209 -0.53 8.62 -10.03
C HIS A 209 -1.31 7.76 -9.05
N LEU A 210 -2.19 6.89 -9.56
CA LEU A 210 -2.95 5.95 -8.76
C LEU A 210 -2.01 4.97 -8.04
N PHE A 211 -1.06 4.33 -8.71
CA PHE A 211 -0.10 3.43 -8.03
C PHE A 211 0.81 4.14 -7.02
N GLN A 212 1.19 5.39 -7.29
CA GLN A 212 1.92 6.22 -6.32
C GLN A 212 1.09 6.49 -5.05
N TYR A 213 -0.18 6.85 -5.23
CA TYR A 213 -1.12 7.02 -4.13
C TYR A 213 -1.31 5.70 -3.36
N LEU A 214 -1.58 4.59 -4.06
CA LEU A 214 -1.74 3.27 -3.44
C LEU A 214 -0.52 2.87 -2.60
N PHE A 215 0.68 3.06 -3.15
CA PHE A 215 1.90 2.79 -2.41
C PHE A 215 1.98 3.60 -1.12
N LEU A 216 1.77 4.91 -1.21
CA LEU A 216 1.87 5.80 -0.06
C LEU A 216 0.86 5.41 1.04
N GLN A 217 -0.39 5.13 0.65
CA GLN A 217 -1.44 4.72 1.60
C GLN A 217 -1.18 3.34 2.22
N CYS A 218 -0.78 2.35 1.42
CA CYS A 218 -0.48 1.01 1.94
C CYS A 218 0.74 1.04 2.88
N TYR A 219 1.78 1.80 2.53
CA TYR A 219 2.94 1.97 3.39
C TYR A 219 2.57 2.69 4.69
N ALA A 220 1.72 3.71 4.63
CA ALA A 220 1.22 4.38 5.83
C ALA A 220 0.40 3.43 6.73
N ASP A 221 -0.48 2.62 6.15
CA ASP A 221 -1.29 1.65 6.89
C ASP A 221 -0.43 0.56 7.53
N ASP A 222 0.49 -0.04 6.77
CA ASP A 222 1.38 -1.11 7.26
C ASP A 222 2.26 -0.67 8.44
N TYR A 223 2.63 0.62 8.51
CA TYR A 223 3.59 1.12 9.50
C TYR A 223 3.05 2.19 10.45
N GLY A 224 1.73 2.46 10.41
CA GLY A 224 1.07 3.45 11.29
C GLY A 224 1.61 4.87 11.09
N MET A 225 1.81 5.28 9.84
CA MET A 225 2.34 6.60 9.47
C MET A 225 1.23 7.51 8.94
N ASN A 226 1.54 8.79 8.75
CA ASN A 226 0.62 9.77 8.17
C ASN A 226 1.01 10.04 6.71
N ALA A 227 0.21 9.56 5.77
CA ALA A 227 0.42 9.78 4.34
C ALA A 227 -0.04 11.18 3.92
N LEU A 228 0.88 11.98 3.39
CA LEU A 228 0.60 13.32 2.86
C LEU A 228 1.02 13.41 1.38
N ASN A 229 0.15 13.95 0.54
CA ASN A 229 0.41 14.19 -0.88
C ASN A 229 -0.09 15.57 -1.31
N LEU A 230 0.46 16.09 -2.41
CA LEU A 230 -0.09 17.28 -3.06
C LEU A 230 -1.43 16.96 -3.74
N PRO A 231 -2.24 17.97 -4.08
CA PRO A 231 -3.48 17.75 -4.79
C PRO A 231 -3.26 17.05 -6.13
N TRP A 232 -4.15 16.11 -6.46
CA TRP A 232 -4.06 15.31 -7.68
C TRP A 232 -5.45 14.96 -8.21
N ALA A 233 -5.52 14.39 -9.42
CA ALA A 233 -6.79 14.05 -10.06
C ALA A 233 -7.72 13.20 -9.18
N GLY A 234 -7.16 12.32 -8.35
CA GLY A 234 -7.92 11.45 -7.45
C GLY A 234 -8.74 12.21 -6.41
N ASP A 235 -8.33 13.41 -6.01
CA ASP A 235 -9.05 14.21 -5.01
C ASP A 235 -10.46 14.59 -5.49
N ALA A 236 -10.62 14.79 -6.79
CA ALA A 236 -11.91 15.05 -7.41
C ALA A 236 -12.70 13.76 -7.67
N ILE A 237 -12.01 12.68 -8.05
CA ILE A 237 -12.62 11.45 -8.56
C ILE A 237 -13.08 10.51 -7.44
N PHE A 238 -12.30 10.40 -6.36
CA PHE A 238 -12.38 9.31 -5.40
C PHE A 238 -12.66 9.78 -3.97
N ASN A 239 -13.13 8.88 -3.11
CA ASN A 239 -13.28 9.07 -1.65
C ASN A 239 -11.93 9.03 -0.89
N VAL A 240 -10.89 9.61 -1.49
CA VAL A 240 -9.58 9.77 -0.87
C VAL A 240 -9.55 11.01 0.02
N ALA A 241 -8.67 11.00 1.04
CA ALA A 241 -8.28 12.22 1.73
C ALA A 241 -7.70 13.22 0.71
N PRO A 242 -8.19 14.47 0.66
CA PRO A 242 -7.66 15.48 -0.24
C PRO A 242 -6.16 15.72 -0.01
N GLY A 243 -5.42 16.01 -1.07
CA GLY A 243 -4.04 16.47 -0.95
C GLY A 243 -3.94 17.80 -0.19
N VAL A 244 -2.77 18.06 0.39
CA VAL A 244 -2.46 19.29 1.13
C VAL A 244 -1.77 20.31 0.22
N ASP A 245 -2.02 21.61 0.43
CA ASP A 245 -1.49 22.69 -0.40
C ASP A 245 0.05 22.74 -0.45
N ALA A 246 0.70 22.33 0.64
CA ALA A 246 2.14 22.26 0.74
C ALA A 246 2.56 21.03 1.54
N LEU A 247 3.60 20.34 1.06
CA LEU A 247 4.21 19.22 1.76
C LEU A 247 5.24 19.73 2.79
N PRO A 248 5.35 19.07 3.96
CA PRO A 248 6.44 19.34 4.88
C PRO A 248 7.79 18.97 4.22
N VAL A 249 8.84 19.71 4.57
CA VAL A 249 10.20 19.34 4.18
C VAL A 249 10.64 18.20 5.08
N LEU A 250 10.70 17.00 4.50
CA LEU A 250 11.15 15.81 5.21
C LEU A 250 12.67 15.61 5.11
N PRO A 251 13.35 15.15 6.19
CA PRO A 251 14.81 15.01 6.26
C PRO A 251 15.32 13.86 5.40
N HIS A 252 14.45 12.93 5.02
CA HIS A 252 14.79 11.77 4.23
C HIS A 252 14.07 11.77 2.89
N ARG A 253 14.77 11.27 1.86
CA ARG A 253 14.21 11.02 0.54
C ARG A 253 14.58 9.62 0.10
N PHE A 254 13.61 8.90 -0.44
CA PHE A 254 13.83 7.58 -0.99
C PHE A 254 13.31 7.51 -2.42
N LYS A 255 14.20 7.20 -3.36
CA LYS A 255 13.85 7.01 -4.77
C LYS A 255 13.85 5.53 -5.12
N GLU A 256 12.67 4.99 -5.43
CA GLU A 256 12.54 3.64 -5.97
C GLU A 256 13.03 3.62 -7.42
N GLN A 257 13.96 2.72 -7.70
CA GLN A 257 14.58 2.55 -9.02
C GLN A 257 14.06 1.31 -9.76
N SER A 258 13.37 0.41 -9.06
CA SER A 258 12.86 -0.85 -9.57
C SER A 258 11.33 -0.90 -9.48
N ASN A 259 10.70 -1.37 -10.56
CA ASN A 259 9.29 -1.81 -10.54
C ASN A 259 9.15 -3.33 -10.39
N VAL A 260 10.26 -4.02 -10.15
CA VAL A 260 10.30 -5.46 -9.87
C VAL A 260 10.32 -5.63 -8.36
N PHE A 261 9.31 -6.30 -7.82
CA PHE A 261 9.08 -6.48 -6.39
C PHE A 261 10.33 -7.03 -5.68
N GLU A 262 10.91 -8.12 -6.20
CA GLU A 262 12.08 -8.83 -5.64
C GLU A 262 13.37 -7.99 -5.65
N LYS A 263 13.38 -6.89 -6.41
CA LYS A 263 14.51 -5.97 -6.52
C LYS A 263 14.26 -4.64 -5.82
N SER A 264 13.08 -4.47 -5.21
CA SER A 264 12.76 -3.26 -4.48
C SER A 264 13.64 -3.19 -3.23
N LYS A 265 14.46 -2.14 -3.16
CA LYS A 265 15.23 -1.85 -1.95
C LYS A 265 14.35 -1.35 -0.82
N LEU A 266 13.16 -0.85 -1.16
CA LEU A 266 12.21 -0.28 -0.21
C LEU A 266 11.43 -1.37 0.51
N ILE A 267 10.83 -2.28 -0.26
CA ILE A 267 10.01 -3.37 0.31
C ILE A 267 10.88 -4.37 1.08
N HIS A 268 12.12 -4.56 0.67
CA HIS A 268 13.08 -5.46 1.33
C HIS A 268 13.98 -4.74 2.34
N ALA A 269 13.73 -3.46 2.64
CA ALA A 269 14.46 -2.78 3.70
C ALA A 269 14.14 -3.44 5.05
N THR A 270 15.18 -3.66 5.87
CA THR A 270 15.03 -4.18 7.23
C THR A 270 14.57 -3.10 8.23
N GLY A 271 14.59 -1.82 7.81
CA GLY A 271 14.23 -0.67 8.62
C GLY A 271 12.98 0.05 8.13
N LEU A 272 12.34 0.77 9.04
CA LEU A 272 11.25 1.70 8.72
C LEU A 272 11.82 2.96 8.07
N HIS A 273 11.01 3.61 7.23
CA HIS A 273 11.32 4.91 6.62
C HIS A 273 10.33 6.00 7.08
N PRO A 274 10.32 6.36 8.38
CA PRO A 274 9.55 7.51 8.85
C PRO A 274 10.14 8.81 8.29
N ALA A 275 9.34 9.89 8.26
CA ALA A 275 9.80 11.22 7.84
C ALA A 275 10.54 11.18 6.48
N THR A 276 9.99 10.40 5.53
CA THR A 276 10.57 10.15 4.22
C THR A 276 9.65 10.61 3.10
N ASP A 277 10.21 11.37 2.15
CA ASP A 277 9.57 11.65 0.86
C ASP A 277 9.95 10.58 -0.17
N PHE A 278 8.95 9.82 -0.60
CA PHE A 278 9.10 8.74 -1.55
C PHE A 278 8.93 9.23 -3.00
N GLU A 279 9.81 8.78 -3.90
CA GLU A 279 9.72 9.05 -5.33
C GLU A 279 9.79 7.73 -6.11
N GLY A 280 8.82 7.47 -7.00
CA GLY A 280 8.80 6.24 -7.76
C GLY A 280 7.49 6.05 -8.54
N PHE A 281 7.42 5.01 -9.36
CA PHE A 281 6.15 4.59 -9.97
C PHE A 281 5.39 3.60 -9.09
N PHE A 282 6.12 2.84 -8.26
CA PHE A 282 5.59 1.81 -7.38
C PHE A 282 4.66 0.84 -8.11
N GLN A 283 5.05 0.44 -9.33
CA GLN A 283 4.27 -0.50 -10.15
C GLN A 283 4.74 -1.94 -9.88
N TYR A 284 4.72 -2.34 -8.61
CA TYR A 284 5.14 -3.67 -8.18
C TYR A 284 4.18 -4.76 -8.66
N ASP A 285 4.50 -6.01 -8.35
CA ASP A 285 3.49 -7.06 -8.39
C ASP A 285 2.36 -6.72 -7.40
N THR A 286 1.12 -6.77 -7.87
CA THR A 286 -0.03 -6.32 -7.08
C THR A 286 -0.41 -7.23 -5.92
N GLN A 287 0.25 -8.39 -5.77
CA GLN A 287 0.23 -9.14 -4.52
C GLN A 287 0.65 -8.28 -3.31
N TYR A 288 1.47 -7.24 -3.53
CA TYR A 288 1.84 -6.28 -2.50
C TYR A 288 0.64 -5.48 -1.98
N TYR A 289 -0.28 -5.08 -2.86
CA TYR A 289 -1.46 -4.28 -2.52
C TYR A 289 -2.63 -5.14 -2.05
N ARG A 290 -2.61 -6.45 -2.32
CA ARG A 290 -3.71 -7.37 -2.02
C ARG A 290 -4.19 -7.36 -0.56
N PRO A 291 -3.32 -7.31 0.47
CA PRO A 291 -3.78 -7.22 1.86
C PRO A 291 -4.62 -5.95 2.14
N HIS A 292 -4.43 -4.91 1.33
CA HIS A 292 -5.07 -3.61 1.47
C HIS A 292 -6.32 -3.45 0.59
N ARG A 293 -6.77 -4.51 -0.07
CA ARG A 293 -7.85 -4.48 -1.08
C ARG A 293 -9.13 -3.80 -0.61
N ALA A 294 -9.56 -4.04 0.63
CA ALA A 294 -10.77 -3.41 1.17
C ALA A 294 -10.60 -1.90 1.31
N MET A 295 -9.53 -1.45 1.97
CA MET A 295 -9.17 -0.03 2.10
C MET A 295 -9.06 0.64 0.74
N ILE A 296 -8.37 0.01 -0.21
CA ILE A 296 -8.16 0.55 -1.55
C ILE A 296 -9.50 0.77 -2.26
N ARG A 297 -10.43 -0.18 -2.17
CA ARG A 297 -11.74 -0.07 -2.82
C ARG A 297 -12.64 0.98 -2.20
N GLU A 298 -12.56 1.12 -0.88
CA GLU A 298 -13.29 2.17 -0.16
C GLU A 298 -12.76 3.56 -0.55
N GLN A 299 -11.45 3.77 -0.46
CA GLN A 299 -10.83 5.05 -0.80
C GLN A 299 -10.99 5.40 -2.27
N LEU A 300 -10.90 4.41 -3.18
CA LEU A 300 -11.05 4.60 -4.63
C LEU A 300 -12.49 4.42 -5.13
N ALA A 301 -13.49 4.48 -4.24
CA ALA A 301 -14.87 4.60 -4.65
C ALA A 301 -15.12 5.96 -5.31
N PHE A 302 -15.83 5.97 -6.45
CA PHE A 302 -16.16 7.19 -7.19
C PHE A 302 -17.12 8.07 -6.38
N LYS A 303 -16.97 9.41 -6.49
CA LYS A 303 -17.83 10.39 -5.78
C LYS A 303 -18.35 11.51 -6.68
N GLY A 304 -19.41 12.18 -6.21
CA GLY A 304 -19.99 13.35 -6.88
C GLY A 304 -20.28 13.13 -8.36
N ALA A 305 -19.93 14.11 -9.20
CA ALA A 305 -20.16 14.02 -10.65
C ALA A 305 -19.43 12.84 -11.34
N TYR A 306 -18.36 12.32 -10.75
CA TYR A 306 -17.71 11.10 -11.26
C TYR A 306 -18.51 9.85 -10.94
N ARG A 307 -19.20 9.81 -9.80
CA ARG A 307 -20.17 8.76 -9.50
C ARG A 307 -21.34 8.81 -10.46
N ASP A 308 -21.88 10.00 -10.73
CA ASP A 308 -22.99 10.17 -11.69
C ASP A 308 -22.57 9.69 -13.09
N ARG A 309 -21.34 9.98 -13.51
CA ARG A 309 -20.80 9.47 -14.78
C ARG A 309 -20.61 7.95 -14.76
N ALA A 310 -20.17 7.37 -13.65
CA ALA A 310 -20.12 5.91 -13.49
C ALA A 310 -21.51 5.27 -13.66
N ASP A 311 -22.55 5.89 -13.09
CA ASP A 311 -23.93 5.42 -13.20
C ASP A 311 -24.45 5.51 -14.63
N GLN A 312 -24.07 6.54 -15.40
CA GLN A 312 -24.39 6.62 -16.84
C GLN A 312 -23.73 5.49 -17.65
N VAL A 313 -22.48 5.17 -17.35
CA VAL A 313 -21.77 4.06 -18.01
C VAL A 313 -22.39 2.72 -17.64
N GLN A 314 -22.76 2.52 -16.37
CA GLN A 314 -23.48 1.33 -15.93
C GLN A 314 -24.83 1.20 -16.65
N ALA A 315 -25.61 2.28 -16.74
CA ALA A 315 -26.89 2.28 -17.44
C ALA A 315 -26.74 1.96 -18.94
N LEU A 316 -25.67 2.42 -19.59
CA LEU A 316 -25.36 2.03 -20.97
C LEU A 316 -25.08 0.52 -21.09
N PHE A 317 -24.37 -0.07 -20.11
CA PHE A 317 -24.08 -1.50 -20.10
C PHE A 317 -25.32 -2.34 -19.80
N ASP A 318 -26.15 -1.92 -18.84
CA ASP A 318 -27.40 -2.59 -18.46
C ASP A 318 -28.44 -2.59 -19.59
N ALA A 319 -28.33 -1.64 -20.53
CA ALA A 319 -29.20 -1.55 -21.70
C ALA A 319 -28.83 -2.55 -22.83
N GLN A 320 -27.73 -3.30 -22.69
CA GLN A 320 -27.31 -4.29 -23.68
C GLN A 320 -27.99 -5.65 -23.44
N ASP A 321 -28.25 -6.40 -24.51
CA ASP A 321 -28.93 -7.70 -24.45
C ASP A 321 -28.08 -8.82 -23.80
N GLY A 322 -26.83 -8.54 -23.43
CA GLY A 322 -25.87 -9.52 -22.92
C GLY A 322 -24.69 -8.87 -22.20
N PRO A 323 -23.67 -9.68 -21.82
CA PRO A 323 -22.52 -9.18 -21.10
C PRO A 323 -21.72 -8.19 -21.95
N VAL A 324 -21.08 -7.22 -21.29
CA VAL A 324 -20.21 -6.24 -21.95
C VAL A 324 -18.74 -6.64 -21.81
N ALA A 325 -18.03 -6.65 -22.94
CA ALA A 325 -16.58 -6.82 -23.00
C ALA A 325 -15.90 -5.46 -23.25
N ALA A 326 -15.26 -4.89 -22.22
CA ALA A 326 -14.50 -3.66 -22.36
C ALA A 326 -13.05 -3.94 -22.80
N LEU A 327 -12.64 -3.32 -23.90
CA LEU A 327 -11.30 -3.44 -24.47
C LEU A 327 -10.57 -2.12 -24.33
N HIS A 328 -9.34 -2.14 -23.81
CA HIS A 328 -8.44 -0.99 -23.84
C HIS A 328 -7.34 -1.18 -24.88
N LEU A 329 -7.42 -0.45 -25.99
CA LEU A 329 -6.44 -0.47 -27.05
C LEU A 329 -5.66 0.85 -27.05
N ARG A 330 -4.38 0.79 -26.66
CA ARG A 330 -3.50 1.95 -26.62
C ARG A 330 -2.70 2.05 -27.92
N ARG A 331 -2.75 3.20 -28.59
CA ARG A 331 -2.15 3.43 -29.92
C ARG A 331 -1.16 4.60 -29.90
N GLY A 332 -1.55 5.74 -29.34
CA GLY A 332 -0.86 7.02 -29.50
C GLY A 332 0.63 6.99 -29.16
N ASP A 333 0.96 6.96 -27.86
CA ASP A 333 2.35 7.00 -27.40
C ASP A 333 2.96 5.62 -27.12
N TYR A 334 2.44 4.57 -27.75
CA TYR A 334 2.95 3.20 -27.63
C TYR A 334 3.79 2.84 -28.86
N GLY A 335 4.27 1.61 -28.93
CA GLY A 335 5.09 1.10 -30.04
C GLY A 335 6.60 1.01 -29.78
N TYR A 336 7.04 1.03 -28.52
CA TYR A 336 8.46 0.96 -28.16
C TYR A 336 8.71 0.34 -26.78
N ASN A 337 9.89 -0.22 -26.56
CA ASN A 337 10.27 -0.90 -25.32
C ASN A 337 9.13 -1.83 -24.81
N ILE A 338 8.79 -1.76 -23.54
CA ILE A 338 7.69 -2.55 -22.94
C ILE A 338 6.30 -2.05 -23.34
N PHE A 339 6.19 -0.87 -23.95
CA PHE A 339 4.92 -0.25 -24.35
C PHE A 339 4.58 -0.64 -25.78
N PHE A 340 4.48 -1.93 -26.07
CA PHE A 340 4.21 -2.43 -27.41
C PHE A 340 2.72 -2.28 -27.79
N ILE A 341 2.43 -2.18 -29.10
CA ILE A 341 1.06 -2.17 -29.61
C ILE A 341 0.60 -3.62 -29.83
N ALA A 342 -0.40 -4.07 -29.07
CA ALA A 342 -1.03 -5.37 -29.29
C ALA A 342 -1.95 -5.33 -30.52
N PRO A 343 -1.80 -6.26 -31.48
CA PRO A 343 -2.68 -6.38 -32.64
C PRO A 343 -4.14 -6.65 -32.25
N GLU A 344 -5.08 -6.06 -32.99
CA GLU A 344 -6.52 -6.23 -32.84
C GLU A 344 -6.93 -7.71 -32.94
N ALA A 345 -6.24 -8.47 -33.81
CA ALA A 345 -6.45 -9.91 -33.98
C ALA A 345 -6.36 -10.71 -32.68
N TRP A 346 -5.55 -10.27 -31.70
CA TRP A 346 -5.46 -10.96 -30.40
C TRP A 346 -6.72 -10.76 -29.56
N TYR A 347 -7.34 -9.58 -29.65
CA TYR A 347 -8.60 -9.28 -28.98
C TYR A 347 -9.75 -10.02 -29.67
N LEU A 348 -9.81 -10.00 -31.00
CA LEU A 348 -10.80 -10.74 -31.79
C LEU A 348 -10.76 -12.25 -31.49
N THR A 349 -9.56 -12.85 -31.49
CA THR A 349 -9.39 -14.26 -31.15
C THR A 349 -9.90 -14.59 -29.74
N TRP A 350 -9.68 -13.70 -28.77
CA TRP A 350 -10.21 -13.90 -27.42
C TRP A 350 -11.73 -13.71 -27.35
N LEU A 351 -12.29 -12.71 -28.04
CA LEU A 351 -13.73 -12.49 -28.09
C LEU A 351 -14.47 -13.72 -28.62
N GLU A 352 -13.91 -14.42 -29.60
CA GLU A 352 -14.44 -15.70 -30.10
C GLU A 352 -14.56 -16.78 -29.00
N THR A 353 -13.68 -16.76 -27.99
CA THR A 353 -13.72 -17.72 -26.87
C THR A 353 -14.82 -17.44 -25.85
N ILE A 354 -15.39 -16.24 -25.86
CA ILE A 354 -16.51 -15.83 -25.00
C ILE A 354 -17.79 -15.55 -25.81
N ALA A 355 -17.80 -15.96 -27.08
CA ALA A 355 -18.82 -15.60 -28.06
C ALA A 355 -20.13 -16.39 -27.96
N ASP A 356 -20.27 -17.34 -27.03
CA ASP A 356 -21.52 -18.10 -26.85
C ASP A 356 -22.75 -17.18 -26.64
N SER A 357 -22.53 -15.93 -26.21
CA SER A 357 -23.54 -14.87 -26.14
C SER A 357 -23.29 -13.66 -27.05
N LYS A 358 -22.25 -13.66 -27.90
CA LYS A 358 -21.72 -12.49 -28.64
C LYS A 358 -21.80 -11.18 -27.81
N PRO A 359 -20.87 -10.95 -26.86
CA PRO A 359 -20.91 -9.76 -26.02
C PRO A 359 -20.95 -8.47 -26.83
N THR A 360 -21.63 -7.44 -26.31
CA THR A 360 -21.41 -6.07 -26.76
C THR A 360 -20.01 -5.64 -26.33
N ILE A 361 -19.29 -4.98 -27.23
CA ILE A 361 -17.91 -4.53 -26.99
C ILE A 361 -17.93 -3.04 -26.64
N TYR A 362 -17.33 -2.67 -25.51
CA TYR A 362 -16.96 -1.29 -25.25
C TYR A 362 -15.49 -1.06 -25.65
N ILE A 363 -15.21 -0.09 -26.51
CA ILE A 363 -13.83 0.25 -26.90
C ILE A 363 -13.35 1.52 -26.19
N ALA A 364 -12.36 1.36 -25.31
CA ALA A 364 -11.52 2.43 -24.77
C ALA A 364 -10.24 2.55 -25.59
N SER A 365 -10.03 3.67 -26.27
CA SER A 365 -8.83 3.89 -27.10
C SER A 365 -8.48 5.37 -27.16
N ASP A 366 -7.17 5.68 -27.18
CA ASP A 366 -6.70 7.03 -27.47
C ASP A 366 -6.72 7.37 -28.97
N ASP A 367 -7.04 6.40 -29.82
CA ASP A 367 -7.31 6.57 -31.24
C ASP A 367 -8.45 5.62 -31.66
N LEU A 368 -9.69 6.05 -31.42
CA LEU A 368 -10.87 5.21 -31.65
C LEU A 368 -11.09 4.94 -33.15
N GLU A 369 -10.88 5.94 -34.01
CA GLU A 369 -11.05 5.82 -35.46
C GLU A 369 -10.12 4.78 -36.09
N LEU A 370 -8.88 4.69 -35.59
CA LEU A 370 -7.93 3.69 -36.05
C LEU A 370 -8.33 2.26 -35.67
N VAL A 371 -9.08 2.10 -34.58
CA VAL A 371 -9.40 0.80 -33.99
C VAL A 371 -10.73 0.23 -34.49
N LEU A 372 -11.75 1.07 -34.66
CA LEU A 372 -13.12 0.66 -35.01
C LEU A 372 -13.23 -0.27 -36.23
N PRO A 373 -12.50 -0.05 -37.36
CA PRO A 373 -12.63 -0.89 -38.55
C PRO A 373 -12.34 -2.39 -38.30
N ALA A 374 -11.50 -2.72 -37.32
CA ALA A 374 -11.20 -4.12 -36.99
C ALA A 374 -12.36 -4.85 -36.30
N PHE A 375 -13.37 -4.13 -35.79
CA PHE A 375 -14.46 -4.66 -34.99
C PHE A 375 -15.85 -4.51 -35.65
N GLU A 376 -15.91 -4.17 -36.95
CA GLU A 376 -17.19 -3.96 -37.69
C GLU A 376 -18.19 -5.12 -37.62
N GLY A 377 -17.72 -6.36 -37.37
CA GLY A 377 -18.57 -7.55 -37.21
C GLY A 377 -19.20 -7.74 -35.83
N TRP A 378 -18.96 -6.83 -34.89
CA TRP A 378 -19.38 -6.91 -33.50
C TRP A 378 -20.34 -5.77 -33.10
N PRO A 379 -21.21 -5.96 -32.10
CA PRO A 379 -21.93 -4.85 -31.50
C PRO A 379 -20.93 -4.00 -30.71
N VAL A 380 -20.65 -2.78 -31.17
CA VAL A 380 -19.66 -1.89 -30.56
C VAL A 380 -20.34 -0.66 -30.00
N ILE A 381 -19.99 -0.33 -28.76
CA ILE A 381 -20.28 0.93 -28.07
C ILE A 381 -18.97 1.57 -27.60
N SER A 382 -19.04 2.85 -27.27
CA SER A 382 -17.90 3.66 -26.83
C SER A 382 -18.38 4.84 -25.98
N GLU A 383 -17.47 5.72 -25.59
CA GLU A 383 -17.85 6.97 -24.92
C GLU A 383 -18.80 7.87 -25.76
N ARG A 384 -18.85 7.68 -27.08
CA ARG A 384 -19.72 8.44 -28.01
C ARG A 384 -21.20 8.13 -27.85
N ASP A 385 -21.49 6.96 -27.28
CA ASP A 385 -22.86 6.49 -27.04
C ASP A 385 -23.43 7.01 -25.72
N LEU A 386 -22.65 7.83 -25.00
CA LEU A 386 -23.06 8.51 -23.79
C LEU A 386 -23.31 10.00 -24.06
N PRO A 387 -24.14 10.66 -23.23
CA PRO A 387 -24.23 12.12 -23.25
C PRO A 387 -22.84 12.76 -23.07
N PRO A 388 -22.57 13.91 -23.75
CA PRO A 388 -21.34 14.66 -23.53
C PRO A 388 -21.13 15.00 -22.06
N THR A 389 -19.88 14.99 -21.62
CA THR A 389 -19.50 15.34 -20.25
C THR A 389 -18.55 16.53 -20.24
N ASP A 390 -18.71 17.40 -19.26
CA ASP A 390 -17.87 18.55 -18.93
C ASP A 390 -16.86 18.24 -17.81
N LEU A 391 -16.76 16.97 -17.39
CA LEU A 391 -15.77 16.53 -16.42
C LEU A 391 -14.34 16.85 -16.93
N PRO A 392 -13.47 17.43 -16.09
CA PRO A 392 -12.12 17.84 -16.51
C PRO A 392 -11.22 16.67 -16.88
N HIS A 393 -11.53 15.46 -16.41
CA HIS A 393 -10.75 14.25 -16.67
C HIS A 393 -11.38 13.43 -17.80
N GLY A 394 -11.16 13.83 -19.06
CA GLY A 394 -11.76 13.17 -20.23
C GLY A 394 -11.48 11.67 -20.35
N TYR A 395 -10.39 11.17 -19.75
CA TYR A 395 -10.08 9.74 -19.67
C TYR A 395 -10.96 8.95 -18.68
N PHE A 396 -11.76 9.61 -17.85
CA PHE A 396 -12.51 8.96 -16.77
C PHE A 396 -13.59 8.02 -17.31
N THR A 397 -14.30 8.38 -18.38
CA THR A 397 -15.36 7.54 -18.96
C THR A 397 -14.82 6.15 -19.32
N ASP A 398 -13.69 6.11 -20.03
CA ASP A 398 -13.01 4.86 -20.38
C ASP A 398 -12.47 4.12 -19.15
N PHE A 399 -11.94 4.85 -18.17
CA PHE A 399 -11.45 4.25 -16.92
C PHE A 399 -12.57 3.51 -16.19
N VAL A 400 -13.73 4.15 -16.04
CA VAL A 400 -14.86 3.56 -15.31
C VAL A 400 -15.53 2.44 -16.10
N ALA A 401 -15.64 2.55 -17.43
CA ALA A 401 -16.10 1.47 -18.29
C ALA A 401 -15.32 0.16 -18.08
N LEU A 402 -13.98 0.24 -18.02
CA LEU A 402 -13.12 -0.91 -17.71
C LEU A 402 -13.34 -1.47 -16.30
N SER A 403 -13.73 -0.62 -15.34
CA SER A 403 -14.01 -1.01 -13.95
C SER A 403 -15.38 -1.66 -13.73
N LEU A 404 -16.30 -1.55 -14.70
CA LEU A 404 -17.68 -2.03 -14.58
C LEU A 404 -18.02 -3.22 -15.49
N ALA A 405 -17.26 -3.44 -16.56
CA ALA A 405 -17.59 -4.47 -17.56
C ALA A 405 -17.51 -5.91 -17.02
N ASP A 406 -18.28 -6.82 -17.63
CA ASP A 406 -18.27 -8.27 -17.33
C ASP A 406 -16.99 -8.97 -17.78
N HIS A 407 -16.39 -8.49 -18.87
CA HIS A 407 -15.14 -9.02 -19.41
C HIS A 407 -14.21 -7.85 -19.71
N VAL A 408 -12.93 -7.96 -19.32
CA VAL A 408 -11.96 -6.87 -19.48
C VAL A 408 -10.73 -7.37 -20.21
N ALA A 409 -10.40 -6.76 -21.34
CA ALA A 409 -9.12 -6.95 -22.02
C ALA A 409 -8.33 -5.64 -22.06
N ILE A 410 -7.18 -5.62 -21.42
CA ILE A 410 -6.37 -4.41 -21.26
C ILE A 410 -5.23 -4.35 -22.27
N SER A 411 -4.64 -3.16 -22.50
CA SER A 411 -3.30 -3.05 -23.09
C SER A 411 -2.22 -3.24 -22.00
N ASN A 412 -0.93 -3.31 -22.37
CA ASN A 412 0.17 -3.33 -21.40
C ASN A 412 0.36 -1.94 -20.76
N SER A 413 -0.64 -1.49 -19.99
CA SER A 413 -0.80 -0.13 -19.49
C SER A 413 -1.22 -0.11 -18.02
N SER A 414 -0.60 0.77 -17.24
CA SER A 414 -0.96 0.99 -15.83
C SER A 414 -2.38 1.55 -15.67
N PHE A 415 -2.90 2.29 -16.65
CA PHE A 415 -4.24 2.87 -16.62
C PHE A 415 -5.33 1.80 -16.53
N SER A 416 -5.36 0.89 -17.50
CA SER A 416 -6.36 -0.17 -17.56
C SER A 416 -6.11 -1.29 -16.55
N PHE A 417 -4.85 -1.49 -16.14
CA PHE A 417 -4.55 -2.37 -15.02
C PHE A 417 -5.15 -1.81 -13.72
N ALA A 418 -4.99 -0.51 -13.46
CA ALA A 418 -5.59 0.14 -12.29
C ALA A 418 -7.13 0.05 -12.29
N ALA A 419 -7.78 0.23 -13.44
CA ALA A 419 -9.23 0.02 -13.55
C ALA A 419 -9.64 -1.42 -13.19
N SER A 420 -8.81 -2.41 -13.55
CA SER A 420 -9.06 -3.82 -13.24
C SER A 420 -8.95 -4.14 -11.74
N LEU A 421 -8.18 -3.38 -10.95
CA LEU A 421 -8.16 -3.50 -9.49
C LEU A 421 -9.52 -3.13 -8.86
N LEU A 422 -10.19 -2.13 -9.43
CA LEU A 422 -11.48 -1.62 -8.96
C LEU A 422 -12.67 -2.45 -9.45
N ASN A 423 -12.50 -3.23 -10.52
CA ASN A 423 -13.54 -4.11 -11.02
C ASN A 423 -13.82 -5.25 -10.02
N THR A 424 -15.08 -5.38 -9.62
CA THR A 424 -15.57 -6.40 -8.66
C THR A 424 -16.45 -7.46 -9.32
N GLY A 425 -16.95 -7.21 -10.53
CA GLY A 425 -17.94 -8.04 -11.22
C GLY A 425 -17.42 -8.79 -12.45
N ALA A 426 -16.23 -8.47 -12.95
CA ALA A 426 -15.70 -9.10 -14.15
C ALA A 426 -15.43 -10.59 -13.96
N ARG A 427 -15.85 -11.37 -14.96
CA ARG A 427 -15.70 -12.82 -15.07
C ARG A 427 -14.30 -13.19 -15.59
N THR A 428 -13.72 -12.35 -16.45
CA THR A 428 -12.39 -12.60 -17.03
C THR A 428 -11.59 -11.31 -17.17
N PHE A 429 -10.30 -11.39 -16.84
CA PHE A 429 -9.33 -10.33 -17.07
C PHE A 429 -8.23 -10.84 -18.00
N MET A 430 -8.03 -10.14 -19.10
CA MET A 430 -7.07 -10.49 -20.14
C MET A 430 -6.09 -9.36 -20.40
N ARG A 431 -4.84 -9.69 -20.72
CA ARG A 431 -3.80 -8.72 -21.09
C ARG A 431 -2.92 -9.27 -22.23
N PRO A 432 -2.32 -8.43 -23.06
CA PRO A 432 -1.43 -8.89 -24.11
C PRO A 432 -0.11 -9.39 -23.52
N SER A 433 0.37 -10.52 -24.05
CA SER A 433 1.71 -11.03 -23.79
C SER A 433 2.48 -11.12 -25.10
N LEU A 434 3.58 -10.37 -25.17
CA LEU A 434 4.40 -10.33 -26.38
C LEU A 434 5.06 -11.68 -26.68
N PRO A 435 5.64 -12.42 -25.69
CA PRO A 435 6.17 -13.76 -25.96
C PRO A 435 5.12 -14.78 -26.38
N LYS A 436 3.89 -14.68 -25.87
CA LYS A 436 2.80 -15.59 -26.23
C LYS A 436 2.06 -15.20 -27.51
N ARG A 437 2.24 -13.95 -27.96
CA ARG A 437 1.58 -13.37 -29.13
C ARG A 437 0.06 -13.53 -29.08
N ALA A 438 -0.52 -13.32 -27.90
CA ALA A 438 -1.93 -13.49 -27.62
C ALA A 438 -2.32 -12.68 -26.38
N LEU A 439 -3.63 -12.57 -26.13
CA LEU A 439 -4.12 -12.23 -24.81
C LEU A 439 -3.97 -13.42 -23.87
N ILE A 440 -3.51 -13.17 -22.65
CA ILE A 440 -3.39 -14.16 -21.58
C ILE A 440 -4.25 -13.72 -20.38
N PRO A 441 -4.82 -14.68 -19.62
CA PRO A 441 -5.52 -14.35 -18.39
C PRO A 441 -4.54 -13.84 -17.33
N TYR A 442 -5.02 -12.97 -16.45
CA TYR A 442 -4.27 -12.53 -15.27
C TYR A 442 -5.20 -12.23 -14.09
N ASP A 443 -4.67 -12.27 -12.86
CA ASP A 443 -5.36 -11.81 -11.66
C ASP A 443 -4.91 -10.37 -11.36
N PRO A 444 -5.81 -9.35 -11.37
CA PRO A 444 -5.45 -7.98 -11.05
C PRO A 444 -4.78 -7.80 -9.69
N TRP A 445 -5.02 -8.70 -8.72
CA TRP A 445 -4.46 -8.66 -7.37
C TRP A 445 -3.26 -9.60 -7.15
N ASN A 446 -2.76 -10.22 -8.22
CA ASN A 446 -1.62 -11.13 -8.18
C ASN A 446 -0.88 -11.16 -9.54
N ALA A 447 -0.52 -9.98 -10.03
CA ALA A 447 0.22 -9.85 -11.28
C ALA A 447 1.09 -8.58 -11.31
N PRO A 448 2.18 -8.56 -12.11
CA PRO A 448 2.92 -7.35 -12.36
C PRO A 448 2.07 -6.34 -13.14
N VAL A 449 2.09 -5.06 -12.78
CA VAL A 449 1.30 -4.02 -13.49
C VAL A 449 1.65 -3.98 -14.99
N LEU A 450 2.95 -3.99 -15.32
CA LEU A 450 3.45 -4.00 -16.70
C LEU A 450 4.27 -5.26 -16.96
N LEU A 451 4.03 -5.94 -18.09
CA LEU A 451 4.93 -6.98 -18.58
C LEU A 451 6.20 -6.34 -19.13
N ARG A 452 7.34 -6.86 -18.70
CA ARG A 452 8.68 -6.37 -19.03
C ARG A 452 9.60 -7.48 -19.54
N ASP A 453 9.01 -8.63 -19.87
CA ASP A 453 9.66 -9.86 -20.32
C ASP A 453 10.19 -9.77 -21.75
N MET A 454 9.60 -8.91 -22.58
CA MET A 454 10.05 -8.67 -23.95
C MET A 454 9.78 -7.22 -24.39
N MET A 455 10.66 -6.68 -25.24
CA MET A 455 10.50 -5.35 -25.81
C MET A 455 9.85 -5.42 -27.20
N ALA A 456 9.10 -4.37 -27.58
CA ALA A 456 8.49 -4.22 -28.89
C ALA A 456 9.52 -4.37 -30.04
N GLU A 457 10.76 -3.97 -29.78
CA GLU A 457 11.85 -4.03 -30.73
C GLU A 457 12.32 -5.45 -31.04
N ASP A 458 12.10 -6.39 -30.13
CA ASP A 458 12.53 -7.79 -30.24
C ASP A 458 11.49 -8.68 -30.96
N GLY A 459 10.31 -8.11 -31.27
CA GLY A 459 9.26 -8.82 -32.01
C GLY A 459 9.53 -8.93 -33.52
N PRO A 460 8.86 -9.86 -34.22
CA PRO A 460 9.05 -10.06 -35.66
C PRO A 460 8.70 -8.80 -36.48
N GLU A 461 9.62 -8.37 -37.33
CA GLU A 461 9.42 -7.39 -38.41
C GLU A 461 8.71 -6.07 -38.05
N GLY A 462 8.88 -5.56 -36.81
CA GLY A 462 8.35 -4.24 -36.43
C GLY A 462 6.82 -4.16 -36.30
N THR A 463 6.13 -5.31 -36.28
CA THR A 463 4.66 -5.43 -36.17
C THR A 463 4.07 -4.79 -34.91
N PHE A 464 4.87 -4.53 -33.88
CA PHE A 464 4.41 -3.96 -32.61
C PHE A 464 4.85 -2.51 -32.39
N ARG A 465 5.32 -1.84 -33.45
CA ARG A 465 5.83 -0.46 -33.41
C ARG A 465 4.84 0.49 -34.10
N THR A 466 4.75 1.71 -33.60
CA THR A 466 4.20 2.83 -34.36
C THR A 466 5.15 3.19 -35.50
N ILE A 467 4.60 3.37 -36.71
CA ILE A 467 5.35 3.79 -37.92
C ILE A 467 6.12 5.10 -37.67
N GLU A 468 5.63 5.96 -36.77
CA GLU A 468 6.21 7.28 -36.50
C GLU A 468 7.32 7.32 -35.44
N VAL A 469 7.52 6.26 -34.64
CA VAL A 469 8.63 6.22 -33.68
C VAL A 469 9.93 5.92 -34.45
N LYS A 470 10.42 6.96 -35.14
CA LYS A 470 11.75 6.98 -35.71
C LYS A 470 12.73 6.62 -34.59
N PRO A 471 13.55 5.57 -34.76
CA PRO A 471 14.36 5.05 -33.67
C PRO A 471 15.34 6.12 -33.20
N LYS A 472 15.01 6.80 -32.09
CA LYS A 472 15.97 7.62 -31.33
C LYS A 472 17.18 6.75 -30.95
N SER A 473 16.99 5.43 -30.81
CA SER A 473 18.04 4.43 -30.61
C SER A 473 19.02 4.33 -31.78
N LEU A 474 18.60 4.50 -33.04
CA LEU A 474 19.50 4.51 -34.20
C LEU A 474 20.39 5.76 -34.19
N ARG A 475 19.82 6.94 -33.89
CA ARG A 475 20.61 8.18 -33.72
C ARG A 475 21.59 8.10 -32.56
N LYS A 476 21.21 7.46 -31.44
CA LYS A 476 22.09 7.27 -30.27
C LYS A 476 23.19 6.22 -30.54
N ARG A 477 22.87 5.13 -31.25
CA ARG A 477 23.86 4.13 -31.72
C ARG A 477 24.82 4.72 -32.74
N LEU A 478 24.32 5.48 -33.73
CA LEU A 478 25.14 6.19 -34.71
C LEU A 478 26.02 7.25 -34.05
N LYS A 479 25.53 8.03 -33.09
CA LYS A 479 26.39 8.95 -32.30
C LYS A 479 27.46 8.22 -31.50
N LYS A 480 27.19 7.02 -30.99
CA LYS A 480 28.18 6.21 -30.27
C LYS A 480 29.21 5.57 -31.21
N PHE A 481 28.83 5.28 -32.45
CA PHE A 481 29.72 4.73 -33.48
C PHE A 481 30.57 5.80 -34.18
N PHE A 482 29.99 6.95 -34.49
CA PHE A 482 30.65 8.07 -35.18
C PHE A 482 31.24 9.13 -34.24
N GLY A 483 30.90 9.12 -32.95
CA GLY A 483 31.37 10.09 -31.96
C GLY A 483 32.68 9.73 -31.24
N ARG A 484 33.42 8.72 -31.72
CA ARG A 484 34.71 8.28 -31.15
C ARG A 484 35.95 8.63 -31.97
N GLN A 485 35.81 9.47 -33.00
CA GLN A 485 36.97 10.13 -33.63
C GLN A 485 36.96 11.61 -33.30
N LYS A 486 37.67 11.98 -32.23
CA LYS A 486 38.41 13.23 -32.08
C LYS A 486 39.53 13.01 -31.08
#